data_AF-A0A2V8N9J4-F1
#
_entry.id   AF-A0A2V8N9J4-F1
#
_cell.length_a   1.000
_cell.length_b   1.000
_cell.length_c   1.000
_cell.angle_alpha   90.00
_cell.angle_beta   90.00
_cell.angle_gamma   90.00
#
_symmetry.space_group_name_H-M   'P 1'
#
loop_
_entity.id
_entity.type
_entity.pdbx_description
1 polymer ?
#
loop_
_entity_poly.entity_id
_entity_poly.type
_entity_poly.pdbx_seq_one_letter_code
_entity_poly.pdbx_strand_id
1 'polypeptide(L)'
;MLDQESTEAGTPQSSDFQDREIACVDCGEQFSWSIGEQVFFHDKGLKNEPKRCKPCKQAKNDRLAAITASQASGIKQRIEVSVNCAQCGQQTTVPFYPSQGRPVYCRACFLAARAMTVTA
;
A
#
# COMPACT_ATOMS: atom_id res chain seq x y z
N MET A 1 -57.10 -3.42 -9.60
CA MET A 1 -56.33 -3.38 -10.87
C MET A 1 -55.25 -2.33 -10.67
N LEU A 2 -54.02 -2.82 -10.39
CA LEU A 2 -52.73 -2.13 -10.26
C LEU A 2 -52.49 -1.19 -9.07
N ASP A 3 -52.13 -1.81 -7.95
CA ASP A 3 -51.19 -1.29 -6.96
C ASP A 3 -49.80 -1.13 -7.61
N GLN A 4 -49.36 0.10 -7.82
CA GLN A 4 -47.99 0.42 -8.26
C GLN A 4 -47.27 1.13 -7.12
N GLU A 5 -46.71 0.32 -6.21
CA GLU A 5 -45.75 0.78 -5.22
C GLU A 5 -44.38 0.84 -5.89
N SER A 6 -44.03 2.03 -6.37
CA SER A 6 -42.74 2.32 -6.99
C SER A 6 -41.64 2.20 -5.94
N THR A 7 -40.90 1.09 -5.95
CA THR A 7 -39.67 0.92 -5.17
C THR A 7 -38.59 1.80 -5.77
N GLU A 8 -38.45 3.01 -5.26
CA GLU A 8 -37.35 3.92 -5.59
C GLU A 8 -36.07 3.37 -4.96
N ALA A 9 -35.18 2.82 -5.79
CA ALA A 9 -33.83 2.45 -5.39
C ALA A 9 -33.06 3.73 -5.02
N GLY A 10 -33.01 4.03 -3.73
CA GLY A 10 -32.33 5.20 -3.19
C GLY A 10 -30.83 5.20 -3.52
N THR A 11 -30.41 6.14 -4.34
CA THR A 11 -29.02 6.64 -4.37
C THR A 11 -28.65 7.06 -2.94
N PRO A 12 -27.56 6.53 -2.34
CA PRO A 12 -27.19 6.91 -0.98
C PRO A 12 -26.92 8.41 -0.94
N GLN A 13 -27.75 9.12 -0.19
CA GLN A 13 -27.65 10.55 0.01
C GLN A 13 -26.36 10.84 0.80
N SER A 14 -25.72 11.98 0.51
CA SER A 14 -24.49 12.46 1.15
C SER A 14 -24.53 12.57 2.68
N SER A 15 -25.69 12.33 3.30
CA SER A 15 -25.96 12.32 4.74
C SER A 15 -25.40 11.11 5.50
N ASP A 16 -25.03 10.01 4.83
CA ASP A 16 -24.46 8.82 5.49
C ASP A 16 -22.92 8.87 5.64
N PHE A 17 -22.27 9.85 5.03
CA PHE A 17 -20.83 10.04 5.15
C PHE A 17 -20.54 11.02 6.29
N GLN A 18 -19.65 10.63 7.19
CA GLN A 18 -19.20 11.46 8.32
C GLN A 18 -17.68 11.55 8.28
N ASP A 19 -17.11 12.70 8.64
CA ASP A 19 -15.67 12.83 8.79
C ASP A 19 -15.18 11.85 9.86
N ARG A 20 -14.20 11.01 9.49
CA ARG A 20 -13.61 10.02 10.40
C ARG A 20 -12.11 10.17 10.46
N GLU A 21 -11.55 9.97 11.63
CA GLU A 21 -10.10 9.93 11.80
C GLU A 21 -9.59 8.49 11.72
N ILE A 22 -8.51 8.29 10.95
CA ILE A 22 -7.90 6.98 10.72
C ILE A 22 -6.41 7.07 11.03
N ALA A 23 -5.84 6.02 11.61
CA ALA A 23 -4.40 5.92 11.86
C ALA A 23 -3.64 5.47 10.60
N CYS A 24 -2.57 6.19 10.25
CA CYS A 24 -1.68 5.80 9.16
C CYS A 24 -0.88 4.54 9.49
N VAL A 25 -0.85 3.55 8.58
CA VAL A 25 -0.10 2.30 8.78
C VAL A 25 1.43 2.45 8.74
N ASP A 26 1.96 3.55 8.21
CA ASP A 26 3.41 3.78 8.10
C ASP A 26 3.96 4.69 9.21
N CYS A 27 3.24 5.76 9.58
CA CYS A 27 3.69 6.72 10.60
C CYS A 27 2.88 6.70 11.90
N GLY A 28 1.73 6.03 11.94
CA GLY A 28 0.84 5.97 13.12
C GLY A 28 0.01 7.23 13.37
N GLU A 29 0.25 8.32 12.64
CA GLU A 29 -0.45 9.59 12.83
C GLU A 29 -1.91 9.50 12.39
N GLN A 30 -2.80 10.12 13.17
CA GLN A 30 -4.22 10.23 12.82
C GLN A 30 -4.40 11.25 11.70
N PHE A 31 -5.18 10.90 10.69
CA PHE A 31 -5.55 11.82 9.62
C PHE A 31 -7.04 11.72 9.31
N SER A 32 -7.63 12.79 8.79
CA SER A 32 -9.05 12.85 8.48
C SER A 32 -9.37 12.22 7.12
N TRP A 33 -10.36 11.32 7.11
CA TRP A 33 -11.04 10.84 5.93
C TRP A 33 -12.35 11.60 5.79
N SER A 34 -12.28 12.66 5.00
CA SER A 34 -13.35 13.64 4.87
C SER A 34 -14.55 13.09 4.11
N ILE A 35 -15.73 13.68 4.34
CA ILE A 35 -16.96 13.41 3.59
C ILE A 35 -16.71 13.51 2.07
N GLY A 36 -16.00 14.54 1.63
CA GLY A 36 -15.66 14.72 0.21
C GLY A 36 -14.83 13.58 -0.36
N GLU A 37 -13.90 13.02 0.42
CA GLU A 37 -13.13 11.83 0.03
C GLU A 37 -14.00 10.57 0.05
N GLN A 38 -14.92 10.41 1.00
CA GLN A 38 -15.82 9.25 1.06
C GLN A 38 -16.78 9.21 -0.14
N VAL A 39 -17.38 10.36 -0.48
CA VAL A 39 -18.24 10.49 -1.68
C VAL A 39 -17.44 10.19 -2.94
N PHE A 40 -16.22 10.74 -3.08
CA PHE A 40 -15.36 10.44 -4.22
C PHE A 40 -15.04 8.95 -4.35
N PHE A 41 -14.78 8.28 -3.23
CA PHE A 41 -14.49 6.85 -3.20
C PHE A 41 -15.73 6.04 -3.61
N HIS A 42 -16.90 6.40 -3.09
CA HIS A 42 -18.18 5.78 -3.46
C HIS A 42 -18.47 5.92 -4.97
N ASP A 43 -18.38 7.14 -5.52
CA ASP A 43 -18.65 7.44 -6.93
C ASP A 43 -17.71 6.71 -7.90
N LYS A 44 -16.47 6.47 -7.47
CA LYS A 44 -15.47 5.71 -8.24
C LYS A 44 -15.56 4.19 -8.02
N GLY A 45 -16.51 3.71 -7.21
CA GLY A 45 -16.62 2.31 -6.84
C GLY A 45 -15.47 1.80 -5.97
N LEU A 46 -14.71 2.70 -5.34
CA LEU A 46 -13.61 2.40 -4.43
C LEU A 46 -14.16 2.15 -3.02
N LYS A 47 -14.36 0.88 -2.67
CA LYS A 47 -14.90 0.49 -1.35
C LYS A 47 -13.87 0.55 -0.20
N ASN A 48 -12.60 0.77 -0.52
CA ASN A 48 -11.50 0.66 0.45
C ASN A 48 -11.16 2.01 1.07
N GLU A 49 -11.18 2.08 2.40
CA GLU A 49 -10.76 3.24 3.18
C GLU A 49 -9.24 3.56 2.99
N PRO A 50 -8.82 4.84 2.98
CA PRO A 50 -7.42 5.22 2.98
C PRO A 50 -6.67 4.65 4.19
N LYS A 51 -5.58 3.91 3.95
CA LYS A 51 -4.72 3.35 5.01
C LYS A 51 -3.49 4.20 5.35
N ARG A 52 -3.18 5.19 4.52
CA ARG A 52 -1.97 6.00 4.62
C ARG A 52 -2.34 7.47 4.56
N CYS A 53 -1.75 8.28 5.41
CA CYS A 53 -1.88 9.73 5.36
C CYS A 53 -1.29 10.29 4.06
N LYS A 54 -1.68 11.51 3.70
CA LYS A 54 -1.22 12.23 2.50
C LYS A 54 0.31 12.24 2.33
N PRO A 55 1.13 12.56 3.35
CA PRO A 55 2.59 12.56 3.19
C PRO A 55 3.17 11.16 2.94
N CYS A 56 2.70 10.12 3.65
CA CYS A 56 3.16 8.74 3.41
C CYS A 56 2.72 8.22 2.04
N LYS A 57 1.52 8.60 1.57
CA LYS A 57 1.05 8.30 0.21
C LYS A 57 1.92 8.97 -0.84
N GLN A 58 2.27 10.25 -0.66
CA GLN A 58 3.15 10.98 -1.56
C GLN A 58 4.55 10.38 -1.59
N ALA A 59 5.17 10.15 -0.43
CA ALA A 59 6.50 9.55 -0.33
C ALA A 59 6.57 8.18 -1.01
N LYS A 60 5.51 7.37 -0.90
CA LYS A 60 5.40 6.09 -1.63
C LYS A 60 5.33 6.33 -3.15
N ASN A 61 4.54 7.30 -3.60
CA ASN A 61 4.40 7.62 -5.01
C ASN A 61 5.72 8.15 -5.60
N ASP A 62 6.44 9.00 -4.87
CA ASP A 62 7.74 9.54 -5.29
C ASP A 62 8.80 8.45 -5.42
N ARG A 63 8.84 7.51 -4.46
CA ARG A 63 9.70 6.32 -4.56
C ARG A 63 9.38 5.50 -5.81
N LEU A 64 8.09 5.33 -6.11
CA LEU A 64 7.66 4.57 -7.29
C LEU A 64 8.03 5.31 -8.58
N ALA A 65 7.81 6.62 -8.62
CA ALA A 65 8.18 7.47 -9.75
C ALA A 65 9.69 7.47 -10.00
N ALA A 66 10.52 7.52 -8.94
CA ALA A 66 11.97 7.40 -9.06
C ALA A 66 12.40 6.03 -9.63
N ILE A 67 11.73 4.95 -9.24
CA ILE A 67 11.96 3.61 -9.80
C ILE A 67 11.55 3.58 -11.28
N THR A 68 10.38 4.11 -11.65
CA THR A 68 9.94 4.17 -13.05
C THR A 68 10.87 5.03 -13.91
N ALA A 69 11.31 6.19 -13.39
CA ALA A 69 12.24 7.08 -14.08
C ALA A 69 13.62 6.44 -14.28
N SER A 70 14.13 5.71 -13.28
CA SER A 70 15.39 4.96 -13.40
C SER A 70 15.28 3.78 -14.36
N GLN A 71 14.10 3.18 -14.53
CA GLN A 71 13.86 2.19 -15.59
C GLN A 71 13.81 2.81 -16.99
N ALA A 72 13.23 4.00 -17.15
CA ALA A 72 13.13 4.69 -18.44
C ALA A 72 14.48 5.24 -18.95
N SER A 73 15.39 5.60 -18.03
CA SER A 73 16.68 6.22 -18.37
C SER A 73 17.81 5.21 -18.64
N GLY A 74 17.58 3.90 -18.49
CA GLY A 74 18.57 2.84 -18.76
C GLY A 74 19.77 2.82 -17.80
N ILE A 75 19.93 3.84 -16.96
CA ILE A 75 20.99 3.97 -15.96
C ILE A 75 20.46 3.40 -14.65
N LYS A 76 20.84 2.15 -14.35
CA LYS A 76 20.49 1.48 -13.09
C LYS A 76 21.18 2.21 -11.94
N GLN A 77 20.47 3.11 -11.25
CA GLN A 77 20.98 3.66 -9.99
C GLN A 77 21.14 2.52 -8.99
N ARG A 78 22.39 2.26 -8.59
CA ARG A 78 22.74 1.22 -7.61
C ARG A 78 22.41 1.75 -6.22
N ILE A 79 21.18 1.52 -5.77
CA ILE A 79 20.79 1.74 -4.38
C ILE A 79 21.35 0.60 -3.53
N GLU A 80 22.04 0.91 -2.44
CA GLU A 80 22.56 -0.07 -1.48
C GLU A 80 21.94 0.22 -0.11
N VAL A 81 21.05 -0.66 0.35
CA VAL A 81 20.32 -0.50 1.62
C VAL A 81 20.82 -1.54 2.61
N SER A 82 21.21 -1.10 3.82
CA SER A 82 21.61 -2.00 4.91
C SER A 82 20.38 -2.52 5.65
N VAL A 83 20.31 -3.83 5.84
CA VAL A 83 19.14 -4.53 6.42
C VAL A 83 19.59 -5.75 7.22
N ASN A 84 18.79 -6.15 8.21
CA ASN A 84 19.05 -7.37 8.98
C ASN A 84 18.35 -8.58 8.34
N CYS A 85 19.07 -9.71 8.25
CA CYS A 85 18.50 -10.97 7.78
C CYS A 85 17.41 -11.47 8.73
N ALA A 86 16.24 -11.80 8.20
CA ALA A 86 15.10 -12.29 8.98
C ALA A 86 15.33 -13.67 9.64
N GLN A 87 16.29 -14.47 9.14
CA GLN A 87 16.56 -15.80 9.67
C GLN A 87 17.73 -15.82 10.68
N CYS A 88 18.83 -15.12 10.37
CA CYS A 88 20.05 -15.18 11.20
C CYS A 88 20.41 -13.85 11.89
N GLY A 89 19.69 -12.76 11.61
CA GLY A 89 19.92 -11.44 12.22
C GLY A 89 21.14 -10.67 11.69
N GLN A 90 22.02 -11.29 10.90
CA GLN A 90 23.21 -10.63 10.35
C GLN A 90 22.86 -9.45 9.45
N GLN A 91 23.64 -8.37 9.54
CA GLN A 91 23.52 -7.20 8.67
C GLN A 91 24.00 -7.54 7.26
N THR A 92 23.20 -7.22 6.25
CA THR A 92 23.49 -7.47 4.85
C THR A 92 23.06 -6.26 4.01
N THR A 93 23.68 -6.11 2.84
CA THR A 93 23.37 -5.01 1.90
C THR A 93 22.57 -5.56 0.74
N VAL A 94 21.42 -4.94 0.46
CA VAL A 94 20.54 -5.34 -0.64
C VAL A 94 20.39 -4.23 -1.68
N PRO A 95 20.23 -4.58 -2.97
CA PRO A 95 20.11 -3.60 -4.06
C PRO A 95 18.67 -3.07 -4.21
N PHE A 96 17.83 -3.20 -3.19
CA PHE A 96 16.42 -2.82 -3.21
C PHE A 96 15.97 -2.36 -1.83
N TYR A 97 14.94 -1.51 -1.79
CA TYR A 97 14.27 -1.16 -0.53
C TYR A 97 13.37 -2.32 -0.06
N PRO A 98 13.43 -2.74 1.22
CA PRO A 98 12.53 -3.76 1.77
C PRO A 98 11.06 -3.38 1.58
N SER A 99 10.26 -4.32 1.08
CA SER A 99 8.81 -4.17 0.98
C SER A 99 8.12 -4.79 2.20
N GLN A 100 7.08 -4.13 2.71
CA GLN A 100 6.22 -4.70 3.75
C GLN A 100 5.65 -6.05 3.30
N GLY A 101 5.79 -7.08 4.14
CA GLY A 101 5.26 -8.44 3.89
C GLY A 101 6.21 -9.42 3.18
N ARG A 102 7.44 -9.03 2.82
CA ARG A 102 8.47 -9.99 2.31
C ARG A 102 9.72 -9.97 3.19
N PRO A 103 10.10 -11.10 3.81
CA PRO A 103 11.31 -11.19 4.62
C PRO A 103 12.57 -11.07 3.74
N VAL A 104 13.57 -10.37 4.26
CA VAL A 104 14.87 -10.22 3.60
C VAL A 104 15.86 -11.23 4.19
N TYR A 105 16.60 -11.92 3.33
CA TYR A 105 17.56 -12.94 3.73
C TYR A 105 18.97 -12.60 3.24
N CYS A 106 19.99 -12.97 4.01
CA CYS A 106 21.36 -12.99 3.53
C CYS A 106 21.54 -14.07 2.45
N ARG A 107 22.63 -14.02 1.69
CA ARG A 107 22.87 -14.95 0.57
C ARG A 107 22.80 -16.42 0.99
N ALA A 108 23.34 -16.77 2.16
CA ALA A 108 23.32 -18.14 2.67
C ALA A 108 21.89 -18.60 3.01
N CYS A 109 21.15 -17.82 3.81
CA CYS A 109 19.77 -18.12 4.18
C CYS A 109 18.84 -18.14 2.96
N PHE A 110 19.06 -17.27 1.97
CA PHE A 110 18.27 -17.26 0.72
C PHE A 110 18.46 -18.54 -0.09
N LEU A 111 19.70 -19.04 -0.21
CA LEU A 111 19.98 -20.31 -0.89
C LEU A 111 19.36 -21.49 -0.13
N ALA A 112 19.44 -21.49 1.20
CA ALA A 112 18.83 -22.51 2.04
C ALA A 112 17.29 -22.51 1.91
N ALA A 113 16.66 -21.34 1.99
CA ALA A 113 15.21 -21.19 1.85
C ALA A 113 14.71 -21.59 0.45
N ARG A 114 15.46 -21.26 -0.62
CA ARG A 114 15.12 -21.69 -1.99
C ARG A 114 15.19 -23.19 -2.18
N ALA A 115 16.13 -23.87 -1.53
CA ALA A 115 16.20 -25.33 -1.58
C ALA A 115 14.98 -25.99 -0.93
N MET A 116 14.40 -25.37 0.10
CA MET A 116 13.19 -25.89 0.77
C MET A 116 11.92 -25.72 -0.08
N THR A 117 11.77 -24.60 -0.80
CA THR A 117 10.52 -24.27 -1.52
C THR A 117 10.34 -24.94 -2.88
N VAL A 118 11.36 -25.65 -3.40
CA VAL A 118 11.31 -26.32 -4.72
C VAL A 118 10.75 -27.76 -4.61
N THR A 119 10.52 -28.25 -3.39
CA THR A 119 10.11 -29.64 -3.14
C THR A 119 8.64 -29.78 -2.72
N ALA A 120 7.80 -28.76 -2.99
CA ALA A 120 6.37 -28.76 -2.70
C ALA A 120 5.56 -28.43 -3.96
#